data_AF-A0A2I0PHW9-F1
#
_entry.id   AF-A0A2I0PHW9-F1
#
_cell.length_a   1.000
_cell.length_b   1.000
_cell.length_c   1.000
_cell.angle_alpha   90.00
_cell.angle_beta   90.00
_cell.angle_gamma   90.00
#
_symmetry.space_group_name_H-M   'P 1'
#
loop_
_entity.id
_entity.type
_entity.pdbx_description
1 polymer ?
#
loop_
_entity_poly.entity_id
_entity_poly.type
_entity_poly.pdbx_seq_one_letter_code
_entity_poly.pdbx_strand_id
1 'polypeptide(L)'
;MKIRTILVIAVIFLSCILAAGCTQPQAPAPTPTPTLEQPMTPLGTPIPAAPACSLTPGPTQMVPDYESVSITVDRNTISEDPTITTTFNGGLGLGMVQTMTVTLIRSDCVTDVQTRDDPGIGTSVTQMGTTKTDRVKVDVVMTSGDLYTVIDGLYPFPGMI
;
A
#
# COMPACT_ATOMS: atom_id res chain seq x y z
N MET A 1 24.36 -25.56 -45.21
CA MET A 1 22.93 -25.27 -44.89
C MET A 1 22.69 -24.58 -43.53
N LYS A 2 23.72 -24.12 -42.79
CA LYS A 2 23.56 -23.44 -41.48
C LYS A 2 23.62 -21.90 -41.56
N ILE A 3 24.42 -21.34 -42.48
CA ILE A 3 24.59 -19.89 -42.61
C ILE A 3 23.39 -19.18 -43.25
N ARG A 4 22.71 -19.85 -44.20
CA ARG A 4 21.51 -19.32 -44.87
C ARG A 4 20.33 -19.17 -43.91
N THR A 5 20.17 -20.11 -42.97
CA THR A 5 19.09 -20.08 -41.97
C THR A 5 19.29 -18.98 -40.93
N ILE A 6 20.55 -18.75 -40.51
CA ILE A 6 20.90 -17.68 -39.58
C ILE A 6 20.65 -16.29 -40.21
N LEU A 7 20.98 -16.14 -41.50
CA LEU A 7 20.75 -14.89 -42.23
C LEU A 7 19.26 -14.58 -42.40
N VAL A 8 18.43 -15.61 -42.65
CA VAL A 8 16.97 -15.44 -42.76
C VAL A 8 16.34 -15.04 -41.41
N ILE A 9 16.77 -15.64 -40.30
CA ILE A 9 16.26 -15.29 -38.95
C ILE A 9 16.66 -13.86 -38.57
N ALA A 10 17.89 -13.44 -38.87
CA ALA A 10 18.35 -12.08 -38.59
C ALA A 10 17.58 -11.01 -39.38
N VAL A 11 17.25 -11.30 -40.65
CA VAL A 11 16.44 -10.39 -41.50
C VAL A 11 15.00 -10.30 -41.00
N ILE A 12 14.41 -11.40 -40.52
CA ILE A 12 13.06 -11.40 -39.95
C ILE A 12 13.02 -10.55 -38.66
N PHE A 13 13.99 -10.74 -37.76
CA PHE A 13 14.08 -9.98 -36.51
C PHE A 13 14.27 -8.47 -36.76
N LEU A 14 15.06 -8.08 -37.75
CA LEU A 14 15.27 -6.68 -38.11
C LEU A 14 13.99 -6.02 -38.66
N SER A 15 13.13 -6.78 -39.35
CA SER A 15 11.87 -6.24 -39.89
C SER A 15 10.82 -5.92 -38.81
N CYS A 16 10.81 -6.63 -37.68
CA CYS A 16 9.85 -6.40 -36.60
C CYS A 16 10.06 -5.07 -35.86
N ILE A 17 11.26 -4.49 -35.92
CA ILE A 17 11.63 -3.28 -35.17
C ILE A 17 11.15 -2.00 -35.88
N LEU A 18 10.83 -2.07 -37.19
CA LEU A 18 10.40 -0.91 -37.98
C LEU A 18 8.88 -0.61 -37.90
N ALA A 19 8.09 -1.41 -37.17
CA ALA A 19 6.63 -1.25 -37.11
C ALA A 19 6.11 -0.43 -35.91
N ALA A 20 6.97 -0.02 -34.97
CA ALA A 20 6.58 0.78 -33.79
C ALA A 20 7.06 2.24 -33.93
N GLY A 21 6.49 2.97 -34.88
CA GLY A 21 6.86 4.36 -35.18
C GLY A 21 5.70 5.18 -35.76
N CYS A 22 4.54 5.14 -35.12
CA CYS A 22 3.43 6.04 -35.47
C CYS A 22 3.56 7.36 -34.69
N THR A 23 4.38 8.27 -35.18
CA THR A 23 4.30 9.70 -34.84
C THR A 23 3.19 10.32 -35.69
N GLN A 24 2.14 10.83 -35.06
CA GLN A 24 1.08 11.59 -35.74
C GLN A 24 1.36 13.09 -35.59
N PRO A 25 1.63 13.83 -36.69
CA PRO A 25 1.69 15.29 -36.69
C PRO A 25 0.28 15.87 -36.82
N GLN A 26 -0.11 16.76 -35.91
CA GLN A 26 -1.27 17.63 -36.12
C GLN A 26 -0.80 19.02 -36.53
N ALA A 27 -1.10 19.40 -37.77
CA ALA A 27 -0.85 20.72 -38.35
C ALA A 27 -2.00 21.72 -38.03
N PRO A 28 -1.74 23.04 -38.13
CA PRO A 28 -2.47 24.09 -37.41
C PRO A 28 -3.61 24.76 -38.21
N ALA A 29 -4.56 25.38 -37.50
CA ALA A 29 -5.46 26.42 -38.04
C ALA A 29 -6.02 27.30 -36.88
N PRO A 30 -6.58 28.49 -37.16
CA PRO A 30 -5.89 29.76 -37.43
C PRO A 30 -6.10 30.81 -36.31
N THR A 31 -5.28 31.86 -36.36
CA THR A 31 -5.33 33.08 -35.52
C THR A 31 -6.66 33.84 -35.62
N PRO A 32 -7.14 34.40 -34.50
CA PRO A 32 -7.55 35.80 -34.48
C PRO A 32 -6.74 36.62 -33.46
N THR A 33 -6.45 37.86 -33.86
CA THR A 33 -5.67 38.89 -33.16
C THR A 33 -6.49 39.58 -32.04
N PRO A 34 -5.93 40.56 -31.27
CA PRO A 34 -5.89 40.56 -29.81
C PRO A 34 -7.01 41.37 -29.13
N THR A 35 -7.41 41.01 -27.91
CA THR A 35 -8.18 41.90 -27.02
C THR A 35 -7.58 41.89 -25.62
N LEU A 36 -7.40 43.11 -25.11
CA LEU A 36 -6.69 43.52 -23.90
C LEU A 36 -7.11 42.85 -22.59
N GLU A 37 -6.13 42.85 -21.68
CA GLU A 37 -6.12 42.37 -20.29
C GLU A 37 -7.33 42.80 -19.45
N GLN A 38 -7.84 41.86 -18.66
CA GLN A 38 -8.57 42.14 -17.42
C GLN A 38 -7.85 41.39 -16.28
N PRO A 39 -7.66 42.00 -15.09
CA PRO A 39 -6.95 41.35 -14.00
C PRO A 39 -7.78 40.17 -13.50
N MET A 40 -7.32 38.94 -13.78
CA MET A 40 -7.88 37.75 -13.16
C MET A 40 -7.28 37.63 -11.76
N THR A 41 -8.10 37.86 -10.74
CA THR A 41 -7.88 37.40 -9.38
C THR A 41 -7.44 35.93 -9.44
N PRO A 42 -6.33 35.52 -8.80
CA PRO A 42 -5.92 34.12 -8.83
C PRO A 42 -6.99 33.30 -8.13
N LEU A 43 -7.74 32.52 -8.91
CA LEU A 43 -8.60 31.45 -8.42
C LEU A 43 -7.66 30.46 -7.74
N GLY A 44 -7.69 30.44 -6.40
CA GLY A 44 -6.88 29.53 -5.60
C GLY A 44 -7.06 28.11 -6.10
N THR A 45 -5.97 27.50 -6.54
CA THR A 45 -5.87 26.07 -6.79
C THR A 45 -6.47 25.35 -5.58
N PRO A 46 -7.44 24.42 -5.74
CA PRO A 46 -7.88 23.62 -4.61
C PRO A 46 -6.67 22.84 -4.10
N ILE A 47 -6.20 23.22 -2.91
CA ILE A 47 -5.25 22.42 -2.15
C ILE A 47 -5.90 21.04 -1.97
N PRO A 48 -5.23 19.94 -2.33
CA PRO A 48 -5.70 18.61 -1.99
C PRO A 48 -5.96 18.60 -0.48
N ALA A 49 -7.21 18.41 -0.06
CA ALA A 49 -7.52 18.21 1.34
C ALA A 49 -6.60 17.10 1.86
N ALA A 50 -5.86 17.38 2.95
CA ALA A 50 -5.05 16.35 3.60
C ALA A 50 -5.94 15.11 3.81
N PRO A 51 -5.45 13.89 3.49
CA PRO A 51 -6.25 12.69 3.66
C PRO A 51 -6.71 12.65 5.13
N ALA A 52 -8.02 12.74 5.34
CA ALA A 52 -8.58 12.61 6.67
C ALA A 52 -8.25 11.21 7.17
N CYS A 53 -7.40 11.10 8.20
CA CYS A 53 -7.09 9.80 8.78
C CYS A 53 -8.38 9.24 9.40
N SER A 54 -8.74 8.00 9.06
CA SER A 54 -9.94 7.35 9.59
C SER A 54 -9.55 6.38 10.70
N LEU A 55 -9.97 6.70 11.92
CA LEU A 55 -9.92 5.80 13.07
C LEU A 55 -11.15 4.88 13.13
N THR A 56 -11.95 4.79 12.08
CA THR A 56 -13.09 3.86 12.02
C THR A 56 -12.61 2.51 11.47
N PRO A 57 -12.64 1.42 12.26
CA PRO A 57 -12.27 0.10 11.76
C PRO A 57 -13.12 -0.34 10.57
N GLY A 58 -12.49 -1.03 9.63
CA GLY A 58 -13.15 -1.70 8.51
C GLY A 58 -13.58 -3.12 8.85
N PRO A 59 -14.19 -3.83 7.90
CA PRO A 59 -14.49 -5.25 8.07
C PRO A 59 -13.21 -6.09 8.07
N THR A 60 -13.19 -7.14 8.88
CA THR A 60 -12.18 -8.20 8.81
C THR A 60 -12.69 -9.37 7.96
N GLN A 61 -11.77 -10.17 7.44
CA GLN A 61 -12.09 -11.38 6.68
C GLN A 61 -11.88 -12.63 7.54
N MET A 62 -12.77 -13.61 7.37
CA MET A 62 -12.58 -14.93 7.95
C MET A 62 -11.62 -15.73 7.07
N VAL A 63 -10.45 -16.02 7.60
CA VAL A 63 -9.46 -16.89 6.94
C VAL A 63 -9.97 -18.33 7.00
N PRO A 64 -9.90 -19.11 5.92
CA PRO A 64 -10.26 -20.53 5.95
C PRO A 64 -9.46 -21.29 7.03
N ASP A 65 -10.07 -22.28 7.67
CA ASP A 65 -9.47 -22.98 8.82
C ASP A 65 -8.07 -23.54 8.53
N TYR A 66 -7.88 -24.10 7.33
CA TYR A 66 -6.60 -24.69 6.91
C TYR A 66 -5.50 -23.63 6.68
N GLU A 67 -5.87 -22.37 6.47
CA GLU A 67 -5.00 -21.20 6.33
C GLU A 67 -4.97 -20.33 7.60
N SER A 68 -5.61 -20.77 8.68
CA SER A 68 -5.77 -19.96 9.89
C SER A 68 -4.44 -19.47 10.47
N VAL A 69 -4.43 -18.20 10.90
CA VAL A 69 -3.31 -17.54 11.57
C VAL A 69 -3.74 -16.95 12.90
N SER A 70 -2.80 -16.86 13.83
CA SER A 70 -2.97 -16.22 15.13
C SER A 70 -2.01 -15.05 15.25
N ILE A 71 -2.55 -13.86 15.53
CA ILE A 71 -1.79 -12.61 15.64
C ILE A 71 -2.30 -11.88 16.88
N THR A 72 -1.37 -11.36 17.68
CA THR A 72 -1.68 -10.51 18.84
C THR A 72 -1.21 -9.09 18.57
N VAL A 73 -1.92 -8.12 19.14
CA VAL A 73 -1.52 -6.72 19.16
C VAL A 73 -1.53 -6.26 20.62
N ASP A 74 -0.36 -5.89 21.11
CA ASP A 74 -0.14 -5.42 22.47
C ASP A 74 0.25 -3.95 22.47
N ARG A 75 -0.33 -3.17 23.37
CA ARG A 75 -0.05 -1.74 23.52
C ARG A 75 0.69 -1.46 24.82
N ASN A 76 1.83 -0.78 24.73
CA ASN A 76 2.57 -0.31 25.89
C ASN A 76 1.78 0.78 26.63
N THR A 77 1.91 0.78 27.96
CA THR A 77 1.19 1.69 28.87
C THR A 77 2.06 2.85 29.35
N ILE A 78 3.33 2.91 28.91
CA ILE A 78 4.27 3.98 29.27
C ILE A 78 4.08 5.17 28.32
N SER A 79 3.68 6.32 28.86
CA SER A 79 3.36 7.51 28.05
C SER A 79 4.57 8.12 27.34
N GLU A 80 5.78 7.95 27.87
CA GLU A 80 7.03 8.41 27.25
C GLU A 80 7.43 7.54 26.05
N ASP A 81 6.93 6.31 25.98
CA ASP A 81 7.21 5.34 24.91
C ASP A 81 5.96 4.51 24.56
N PRO A 82 4.90 5.13 23.99
CA PRO A 82 3.60 4.49 23.80
C PRO A 82 3.58 3.59 22.55
N THR A 83 4.42 2.57 22.55
CA THR A 83 4.58 1.62 21.45
C THR A 83 3.40 0.67 21.33
N ILE A 84 3.15 0.20 20.10
CA ILE A 84 2.21 -0.88 19.80
C ILE A 84 3.01 -1.96 19.08
N THR A 85 2.93 -3.19 19.60
CA THR A 85 3.64 -4.34 19.07
C THR A 85 2.64 -5.36 18.54
N THR A 86 2.74 -5.67 17.25
CA THR A 86 1.99 -6.75 16.60
C THR A 86 2.90 -7.96 16.47
N THR A 87 2.45 -9.11 16.95
CA THR A 87 3.24 -10.36 16.97
C THR A 87 2.50 -11.47 16.23
N PHE A 88 3.21 -12.11 15.31
CA PHE A 88 2.73 -13.29 14.60
C PHE A 88 2.95 -14.54 15.44
N ASN A 89 1.88 -15.21 15.88
CA ASN A 89 1.94 -16.35 16.79
C ASN A 89 1.94 -17.71 16.08
N GLY A 90 1.81 -17.74 14.75
CA GLY A 90 1.68 -18.97 13.97
C GLY A 90 0.22 -19.28 13.60
N GLY A 91 -0.12 -20.57 13.55
CA GLY A 91 -1.42 -21.07 13.08
C GLY A 91 -1.25 -22.23 12.10
N LEU A 92 -2.35 -22.84 11.65
CA LEU A 92 -2.31 -23.93 10.66
C LEU A 92 -1.74 -23.44 9.33
N GLY A 93 -2.01 -22.17 8.98
CA GLY A 93 -1.53 -21.53 7.77
C GLY A 93 -0.13 -20.93 7.83
N LEU A 94 0.64 -21.12 8.92
CA LEU A 94 1.99 -20.52 9.08
C LEU A 94 2.88 -20.67 7.83
N GLY A 95 2.95 -21.88 7.27
CA GLY A 95 3.78 -22.16 6.08
C GLY A 95 3.23 -21.60 4.77
N MET A 96 2.06 -20.96 4.81
CA MET A 96 1.39 -20.38 3.65
C MET A 96 1.36 -18.85 3.68
N VAL A 97 1.83 -18.20 4.75
CA VAL A 97 1.91 -16.74 4.82
C VAL A 97 3.15 -16.23 4.09
N GLN A 98 2.96 -15.40 3.06
CA GLN A 98 4.04 -14.71 2.36
C GLN A 98 4.38 -13.37 2.99
N THR A 99 3.38 -12.59 3.39
CA THR A 99 3.62 -11.28 4.01
C THR A 99 2.64 -11.00 5.12
N MET A 100 3.11 -10.35 6.17
CA MET A 100 2.30 -9.69 7.17
C MET A 100 2.59 -8.18 7.11
N THR A 101 1.57 -7.39 6.77
CA THR A 101 1.65 -5.92 6.74
C THR A 101 0.83 -5.34 7.89
N VAL A 102 1.48 -4.55 8.73
CA VAL A 102 0.86 -3.84 9.85
C VAL A 102 0.77 -2.36 9.47
N THR A 103 -0.45 -1.83 9.47
CA THR A 103 -0.75 -0.42 9.27
C THR A 103 -1.25 0.16 10.58
N LEU A 104 -0.47 1.06 11.16
CA LEU A 104 -0.84 1.84 12.33
C LEU A 104 -1.32 3.23 11.89
N ILE A 105 -2.57 3.55 12.20
CA ILE A 105 -3.16 4.87 11.99
C ILE A 105 -3.31 5.52 13.36
N ARG A 106 -2.47 6.53 13.62
CA ARG A 106 -2.43 7.23 14.89
C ARG A 106 -3.53 8.27 15.03
N SER A 107 -3.86 8.60 16.27
CA SER A 107 -4.83 9.65 16.62
C SER A 107 -4.47 11.05 16.13
N ASP A 108 -3.19 11.30 15.82
CA ASP A 108 -2.68 12.55 15.24
C ASP A 108 -2.57 12.50 13.71
N CYS A 109 -3.21 11.52 13.08
CA CYS A 109 -3.24 11.28 11.65
C CYS A 109 -1.91 10.87 11.00
N VAL A 110 -0.89 10.53 11.79
CA VAL A 110 0.30 9.86 11.25
C VAL A 110 -0.03 8.40 10.96
N THR A 111 0.28 7.96 9.74
CA THR A 111 0.17 6.54 9.35
C THR A 111 1.57 5.96 9.22
N ASP A 112 1.81 4.83 9.87
CA ASP A 112 3.05 4.07 9.76
C ASP A 112 2.73 2.66 9.27
N VAL A 113 3.48 2.19 8.28
CA VAL A 113 3.25 0.90 7.61
C VAL A 113 4.54 0.12 7.64
N GLN A 114 4.47 -1.11 8.13
CA GLN A 114 5.61 -2.00 8.23
C GLN A 114 5.21 -3.39 7.73
N THR A 115 6.09 -4.01 6.94
CA THR A 115 5.86 -5.34 6.37
C THR A 115 6.95 -6.30 6.83
N ARG A 116 6.54 -7.56 7.02
CA ARG A 116 7.41 -8.70 7.28
C ARG A 116 7.14 -9.76 6.24
N ASP A 117 8.16 -10.11 5.49
CA ASP A 117 8.14 -11.20 4.53
C ASP A 117 8.37 -12.53 5.26
N ASP A 118 7.67 -13.56 4.82
CA ASP A 118 7.72 -14.94 5.33
C ASP A 118 7.79 -15.03 6.88
N PRO A 119 6.82 -14.43 7.60
CA PRO A 119 6.89 -14.31 9.06
C PRO A 119 6.84 -15.69 9.75
N GLY A 120 7.88 -16.01 10.51
CA GLY A 120 7.87 -17.12 11.45
C GLY A 120 7.16 -16.81 12.77
N ILE A 121 6.93 -17.82 13.59
CA ILE A 121 6.41 -17.64 14.96
C ILE A 121 7.31 -16.68 15.75
N GLY A 122 6.70 -15.68 16.39
CA GLY A 122 7.39 -14.65 17.16
C GLY A 122 7.86 -13.44 16.34
N THR A 123 7.69 -13.46 15.02
CA THR A 123 7.97 -12.28 14.18
C THR A 123 7.08 -11.14 14.62
N SER A 124 7.69 -9.98 14.89
CA SER A 124 6.96 -8.82 15.38
C SER A 124 7.29 -7.53 14.61
N VAL A 125 6.37 -6.60 14.76
CA VAL A 125 6.48 -5.21 14.32
C VAL A 125 6.14 -4.34 15.52
N THR A 126 7.04 -3.44 15.89
CA THR A 126 6.80 -2.44 16.93
C THR A 126 6.79 -1.05 16.29
N GLN A 127 5.71 -0.31 16.53
CA GLN A 127 5.49 1.02 15.95
C GLN A 127 5.18 2.03 17.07
N MET A 128 5.55 3.29 16.84
CA MET A 128 5.28 4.37 17.80
C MET A 128 3.82 4.82 17.71
N GLY A 129 3.03 4.52 18.74
CA GLY A 129 1.66 5.01 18.89
C GLY A 129 1.58 6.41 19.48
N THR A 130 0.38 6.78 19.94
CA THR A 130 0.10 8.03 20.66
C THR A 130 -0.28 7.77 22.13
N THR A 131 -0.65 8.79 22.88
CA THR A 131 -1.28 8.61 24.21
C THR A 131 -2.80 8.59 24.13
N LYS A 132 -3.39 8.46 22.93
CA LYS A 132 -4.84 8.34 22.69
C LYS A 132 -5.17 6.99 22.04
N THR A 133 -6.34 6.89 21.42
CA THR A 133 -6.76 5.71 20.67
C THR A 133 -6.17 5.74 19.27
N ASP A 134 -5.42 4.68 18.93
CA ASP A 134 -4.94 4.45 17.57
C ASP A 134 -5.65 3.24 16.96
N ARG A 135 -5.63 3.15 15.64
CA ARG A 135 -6.19 2.02 14.88
C ARG A 135 -5.06 1.18 14.30
N VAL A 136 -5.15 -0.13 14.45
CA VAL A 136 -4.22 -1.09 13.86
C VAL A 136 -4.97 -1.96 12.88
N LYS A 137 -4.44 -2.06 11.66
CA LYS A 137 -4.88 -2.99 10.63
C LYS A 137 -3.75 -3.96 10.31
N VAL A 138 -4.05 -5.25 10.26
CA VAL A 138 -3.11 -6.30 9.88
C VAL A 138 -3.65 -7.02 8.66
N ASP A 139 -2.90 -6.92 7.57
CA ASP A 139 -3.13 -7.62 6.31
C ASP A 139 -2.14 -8.77 6.17
N VAL A 140 -2.64 -9.94 5.77
CA VAL A 140 -1.86 -11.14 5.51
C VAL A 140 -2.06 -11.55 4.07
N VAL A 141 -0.97 -11.80 3.35
CA VAL A 141 -1.00 -12.35 1.98
C VAL A 141 -0.54 -13.79 2.04
N MET A 142 -1.34 -14.68 1.48
CA MET A 142 -1.05 -16.11 1.41
C MET A 142 -0.24 -16.47 0.15
N THR A 143 0.31 -17.69 0.11
CA THR A 143 1.00 -18.27 -1.06
C THR A 143 0.06 -18.48 -2.24
N SER A 144 -1.25 -18.61 -2.00
CA SER A 144 -2.29 -18.60 -3.05
C SER A 144 -2.41 -17.23 -3.74
N GLY A 145 -1.92 -16.16 -3.11
CA GLY A 145 -2.12 -14.77 -3.53
C GLY A 145 -3.33 -14.10 -2.86
N ASP A 146 -4.10 -14.82 -2.04
CA ASP A 146 -5.23 -14.25 -1.31
C ASP A 146 -4.75 -13.27 -0.23
N LEU A 147 -5.48 -12.16 -0.09
CA LEU A 147 -5.24 -11.14 0.94
C LEU A 147 -6.38 -11.14 1.96
N TYR A 148 -6.01 -11.25 3.23
CA TYR A 148 -6.93 -11.21 4.36
C TYR A 148 -6.57 -10.07 5.32
N THR A 149 -7.52 -9.17 5.59
CA THR A 149 -7.48 -8.28 6.76
C THR A 149 -7.92 -9.09 7.97
N VAL A 150 -6.96 -9.56 8.76
CA VAL A 150 -7.23 -10.44 9.90
C VAL A 150 -7.51 -9.65 11.18
N ILE A 151 -6.96 -8.44 11.28
CA ILE A 151 -7.21 -7.50 12.37
C ILE A 151 -7.48 -6.13 11.77
N ASP A 152 -8.52 -5.48 12.26
CA ASP A 152 -8.77 -4.06 12.05
C ASP A 152 -9.49 -3.55 13.30
N GLY A 153 -8.75 -2.88 14.19
CA GLY A 153 -9.21 -2.64 15.55
C GLY A 153 -8.69 -1.34 16.15
N LEU A 154 -9.44 -0.84 17.15
CA LEU A 154 -9.03 0.29 17.97
C LEU A 154 -8.29 -0.18 19.21
N TYR A 155 -7.17 0.47 19.49
CA TYR A 155 -6.32 0.20 20.64
C TYR A 155 -6.24 1.48 21.47
N PRO A 156 -7.07 1.66 22.50
CA PRO A 156 -6.97 2.84 23.38
C PRO A 156 -5.70 2.79 24.24
N PHE A 157 -5.06 3.94 24.45
CA PHE A 157 -4.01 4.04 25.46
C PHE A 157 -4.62 3.93 26.86
N PRO A 158 -4.21 2.95 27.69
CA PRO A 158 -4.77 2.77 29.02
C PRO A 158 -4.34 3.92 29.94
N GLY A 159 -5.28 4.50 30.70
CA GLY A 159 -4.98 5.50 31.73
C GLY A 159 -5.55 6.91 31.49
N MET A 160 -6.34 7.13 30.43
CA MET A 160 -7.19 8.32 30.34
C MET A 160 -8.64 7.96 30.68
N ILE A 161 -8.95 7.97 31.97
CA ILE A 161 -10.32 8.14 32.49
C ILE A 161 -10.44 9.52 33.12
#